data_AF-A0A7C0WID6-F1
#
_entry.id   AF-A0A7C0WID6-F1
#
_cell.length_a   1.000
_cell.length_b   1.000
_cell.length_c   1.000
_cell.angle_alpha   90.00
_cell.angle_beta   90.00
_cell.angle_gamma   90.00
#
_symmetry.space_group_name_H-M   'P 1'
#
loop_
_entity.id
_entity.type
_entity.pdbx_description
1 polymer ?
#
loop_
_entity_poly.entity_id
_entity_poly.type
_entity_poly.pdbx_seq_one_letter_code
_entity_poly.pdbx_strand_id
1 'polypeptide(L)'
;MAKYNPKIHHRRSIRLKGYDYSQPGFYFITVCAQDREHFFGRIRNKIMGLNDAGIMVHHEWISIPERFPNVKLHEFMVMPNHFHAIMEIVGTTLVVAPNNVKPNKNITGQMGQMGQPQGVAPTGGKTVGDIVGAFQSITTVKYIRGVKNDYWKRFNGKLWQRNYWEHIICNENEYIRISEYIKNNPLNWKDDKLYV
;
A
#
# COMPACT_ATOMS: atom_id res chain seq x y z
N MET A 1 18.02 -26.12 6.29
CA MET A 1 16.89 -25.17 6.29
C MET A 1 16.08 -25.39 7.57
N ALA A 2 15.90 -24.37 8.40
CA ALA A 2 15.11 -24.50 9.64
C ALA A 2 13.62 -24.71 9.29
N LYS A 3 12.99 -25.74 9.86
CA LYS A 3 11.57 -26.07 9.67
C LYS A 3 10.70 -24.94 10.23
N TYR A 4 9.78 -24.42 9.41
CA TYR A 4 8.80 -23.42 9.80
C TYR A 4 7.92 -23.93 10.96
N ASN A 5 7.94 -23.24 12.10
CA ASN A 5 7.16 -23.60 13.28
C ASN A 5 5.96 -22.63 13.46
N PRO A 6 4.72 -23.06 13.13
CA PRO A 6 3.54 -22.21 13.20
C PRO A 6 3.11 -21.83 14.63
N LYS A 7 3.64 -22.47 15.68
CA LYS A 7 3.35 -22.17 17.09
C LYS A 7 4.10 -20.93 17.61
N ILE A 8 5.19 -20.53 16.96
CA ILE A 8 5.99 -19.32 17.28
C ILE A 8 5.80 -18.21 16.24
N HIS A 9 5.44 -18.54 15.01
CA HIS A 9 5.12 -17.57 13.97
C HIS A 9 3.61 -17.32 13.88
N HIS A 10 3.04 -16.79 14.97
CA HIS A 10 1.66 -16.31 14.94
C HIS A 10 1.57 -15.02 14.11
N ARG A 11 1.12 -15.17 12.86
CA ARG A 11 0.67 -14.05 12.04
C ARG A 11 -0.56 -13.43 12.71
N ARG A 12 -0.36 -12.45 13.58
CA ARG A 12 -1.45 -11.58 14.02
C ARG A 12 -1.71 -10.56 12.91
N SER A 13 -2.82 -10.76 12.20
CA SER A 13 -3.32 -9.74 11.28
C SER A 13 -3.83 -8.56 12.11
N ILE A 14 -3.31 -7.37 11.84
CA ILE A 14 -3.87 -6.11 12.35
C ILE A 14 -5.18 -5.74 11.65
N ARG A 15 -5.46 -6.36 10.50
CA ARG A 15 -6.66 -6.08 9.71
C ARG A 15 -7.92 -6.39 10.51
N LEU A 16 -8.88 -5.47 10.43
CA LEU A 16 -10.23 -5.64 10.95
C LEU A 16 -10.85 -6.86 10.27
N LYS A 17 -11.19 -7.88 11.06
CA LYS A 17 -11.76 -9.12 10.54
C LYS A 17 -13.12 -8.83 9.92
N GLY A 18 -13.33 -9.30 8.69
CA GLY A 18 -14.59 -9.15 7.95
C GLY A 18 -14.72 -7.83 7.18
N TYR A 19 -13.75 -6.92 7.27
CA TYR A 19 -13.75 -5.69 6.48
C TYR A 19 -13.19 -5.93 5.08
N ASP A 20 -13.86 -5.39 4.07
CA ASP A 20 -13.43 -5.43 2.68
C ASP A 20 -12.56 -4.20 2.35
N TYR A 21 -11.26 -4.42 2.32
CA TYR A 21 -10.24 -3.41 2.02
C TYR A 21 -10.15 -3.02 0.54
N SER A 22 -11.10 -3.44 -0.30
CA SER A 22 -11.31 -2.88 -1.64
C SER A 22 -12.40 -1.80 -1.67
N GLN A 23 -13.14 -1.61 -0.56
CA GLN A 23 -14.24 -0.66 -0.53
C GLN A 23 -13.76 0.78 -0.61
N PRO A 24 -14.60 1.68 -1.16
CA PRO A 24 -14.31 3.10 -1.18
C PRO A 24 -14.14 3.66 0.23
N GLY A 25 -13.18 4.56 0.38
CA GLY A 25 -12.89 5.18 1.67
C GLY A 25 -11.45 5.61 1.83
N PHE A 26 -11.15 6.16 2.99
CA PHE A 26 -9.84 6.69 3.35
C PHE A 26 -9.06 5.71 4.22
N TYR A 27 -7.80 5.51 3.88
CA TYR A 27 -6.91 4.56 4.54
C TYR A 27 -5.60 5.26 4.90
N PHE A 28 -5.27 5.29 6.18
CA PHE A 28 -3.94 5.68 6.65
C PHE A 28 -3.03 4.46 6.65
N ILE A 29 -1.90 4.55 5.95
CA ILE A 29 -0.90 3.48 5.84
C ILE A 29 0.45 3.92 6.39
N THR A 30 1.17 2.95 6.96
CA THR A 30 2.57 3.12 7.39
C THR A 30 3.40 1.94 6.89
N VAL A 31 4.49 2.24 6.17
CA VAL A 31 5.42 1.25 5.64
C VAL A 31 6.81 1.52 6.21
N CYS A 32 7.35 0.57 7.00
CA CYS A 32 8.65 0.74 7.66
C CYS A 32 9.77 0.09 6.85
N ALA A 33 10.93 0.75 6.76
CA ALA A 33 12.16 0.14 6.31
C ALA A 33 12.57 -1.00 7.25
N GLN A 34 13.17 -2.03 6.68
CA GLN A 34 13.71 -3.16 7.44
C GLN A 34 14.67 -2.64 8.51
N ASP A 35 14.51 -3.16 9.74
CA ASP A 35 15.28 -2.77 10.93
C ASP A 35 15.26 -1.27 11.25
N ARG A 36 14.28 -0.53 10.71
CA ARG A 36 14.14 0.93 10.87
C ARG A 36 15.40 1.71 10.43
N GLU A 37 16.11 1.16 9.45
CA GLU A 37 17.29 1.76 8.86
C GLU A 37 16.97 3.06 8.09
N HIS A 38 17.85 4.06 8.21
CA HIS A 38 17.68 5.37 7.59
C HIS A 38 18.09 5.34 6.11
N PHE A 39 17.29 4.71 5.25
CA PHE A 39 17.58 4.57 3.82
C PHE A 39 17.17 5.78 2.97
N PHE A 40 16.20 6.57 3.41
CA PHE A 40 15.51 7.55 2.55
C PHE A 40 15.92 9.00 2.79
N GLY A 41 16.85 9.22 3.71
CA GLY A 41 17.37 10.56 4.01
C GLY A 41 17.65 10.72 5.49
N ARG A 42 17.62 11.97 5.94
CA ARG A 42 17.87 12.35 7.33
C ARG A 42 17.12 13.61 7.69
N ILE A 43 16.79 13.74 8.98
CA ILE A 43 16.19 14.95 9.50
C ILE A 43 17.27 15.86 10.07
N ARG A 44 17.26 17.13 9.67
CA ARG A 44 18.16 18.18 10.17
C ARG A 44 17.33 19.41 10.48
N ASN A 45 17.52 19.97 11.68
CA ASN A 45 16.74 21.14 12.15
C ASN A 45 15.23 20.95 11.94
N LYS A 46 14.71 19.76 12.28
CA LYS A 46 13.29 19.39 12.15
C LYS A 46 12.76 19.32 10.71
N ILE A 47 13.64 19.40 9.71
CA ILE A 47 13.28 19.31 8.29
C ILE A 47 13.75 17.98 7.73
N MET A 48 12.86 17.31 6.99
CA MET A 48 13.20 16.09 6.27
C MET A 48 14.03 16.41 5.02
N GLY A 49 15.29 15.98 5.01
CA GLY A 49 16.16 16.02 3.84
C GLY A 49 16.19 14.66 3.16
N LEU A 50 15.44 14.52 2.07
CA LEU A 50 15.47 13.31 1.24
C LEU A 50 16.84 13.15 0.54
N ASN A 51 17.30 11.92 0.44
CA ASN A 51 18.36 11.53 -0.49
C ASN A 51 17.74 11.00 -1.79
N ASP A 52 18.55 10.57 -2.75
CA ASP A 52 18.08 10.05 -4.04
C ASP A 52 17.08 8.89 -3.89
N ALA A 53 17.29 8.01 -2.91
CA ALA A 53 16.37 6.93 -2.62
C ALA A 53 15.03 7.43 -2.06
N GLY A 54 15.04 8.44 -1.18
CA GLY A 54 13.83 9.07 -0.67
C GLY A 54 13.07 9.84 -1.75
N ILE A 55 13.79 10.51 -2.65
CA ILE A 55 13.21 11.16 -3.83
C ILE A 55 12.56 10.12 -4.75
N MET A 56 13.21 8.98 -4.96
CA MET A 56 12.63 7.86 -5.71
C MET A 56 11.34 7.36 -5.05
N VAL A 57 11.33 7.11 -3.74
CA VAL A 57 10.12 6.68 -3.01
C VAL A 57 8.99 7.71 -3.14
N HIS A 58 9.30 9.00 -3.01
CA HIS A 58 8.35 10.09 -3.20
C HIS A 58 7.74 10.08 -4.61
N HIS A 59 8.56 9.96 -5.66
CA HIS A 59 8.08 9.90 -7.04
C HIS A 59 7.22 8.66 -7.30
N GLU A 60 7.64 7.47 -6.84
CA GLU A 60 6.84 6.26 -7.03
C GLU A 60 5.49 6.32 -6.34
N TRP A 61 5.40 7.01 -5.19
CA TRP A 61 4.12 7.21 -4.52
C TRP A 61 3.20 8.09 -5.36
N ILE A 62 3.70 9.22 -5.88
CA ILE A 62 2.93 10.14 -6.72
C ILE A 62 2.42 9.48 -8.00
N SER A 63 3.18 8.54 -8.57
CA SER A 63 2.77 7.79 -9.77
C SER A 63 1.80 6.63 -9.51
N ILE A 64 1.42 6.34 -8.26
CA ILE A 64 0.47 5.26 -7.94
C ILE A 64 -0.85 5.37 -8.71
N PRO A 65 -1.50 6.54 -8.85
CA PRO A 65 -2.75 6.68 -9.58
C PRO A 65 -2.65 6.33 -11.08
N GLU A 66 -1.46 6.42 -11.68
CA GLU A 66 -1.25 5.98 -13.08
C GLU A 66 -1.51 4.49 -13.24
N ARG A 67 -1.16 3.70 -12.22
CA ARG A 67 -1.38 2.25 -12.18
C ARG A 67 -2.73 1.87 -11.58
N PHE A 68 -3.24 2.69 -10.67
CA PHE A 68 -4.50 2.47 -9.96
C PHE A 68 -5.40 3.71 -10.09
N PRO A 69 -6.12 3.88 -11.21
CA PRO A 69 -6.86 5.12 -11.49
C PRO A 69 -7.99 5.43 -10.49
N ASN A 70 -8.43 4.43 -9.72
CA ASN A 70 -9.42 4.59 -8.65
C ASN A 70 -8.79 5.03 -7.31
N VAL A 71 -7.49 5.35 -7.28
CA VAL A 71 -6.78 5.80 -6.09
C VAL A 71 -6.54 7.30 -6.18
N LYS A 72 -6.90 8.02 -5.12
CA LYS A 72 -6.46 9.39 -4.88
C LYS A 72 -5.47 9.43 -3.72
N LEU A 73 -4.46 10.27 -3.87
CA LEU A 73 -3.43 10.48 -2.86
C LEU A 73 -3.77 11.71 -2.04
N HIS A 74 -3.64 11.59 -0.73
CA HIS A 74 -3.81 12.68 0.23
C HIS A 74 -2.46 12.96 0.89
N GLU A 75 -2.47 13.42 2.14
CA GLU A 75 -1.26 13.74 2.88
C GLU A 75 -0.33 12.52 2.99
N PHE A 76 0.96 12.71 2.72
CA PHE A 76 1.97 11.67 2.85
C PHE A 76 3.32 12.25 3.25
N MET A 77 4.19 11.42 3.84
CA MET A 77 5.54 11.81 4.24
C MET A 77 6.50 10.63 4.06
N VAL A 78 7.62 10.88 3.37
CA VAL A 78 8.77 9.98 3.34
C VAL A 78 9.70 10.40 4.47
N MET A 79 9.83 9.54 5.48
CA MET A 79 10.72 9.73 6.63
C MET A 79 12.02 8.96 6.43
N PRO A 80 13.08 9.18 7.25
CA PRO A 80 14.36 8.51 7.04
C PRO A 80 14.25 6.98 6.93
N ASN A 81 13.36 6.37 7.71
CA ASN A 81 13.21 4.92 7.83
C ASN A 81 11.80 4.39 7.64
N HIS A 82 10.84 5.21 7.26
CA HIS A 82 9.47 4.77 7.03
C HIS A 82 8.73 5.73 6.11
N PHE A 83 7.52 5.34 5.74
CA PHE A 83 6.65 6.10 4.87
C PHE A 83 5.25 6.11 5.47
N HIS A 84 4.63 7.28 5.52
CA HIS A 84 3.24 7.49 5.94
C HIS A 84 2.44 8.03 4.78
N ALA A 85 1.19 7.58 4.60
CA ALA A 85 0.27 8.20 3.65
C ALA A 85 -1.19 7.99 4.01
N ILE A 86 -2.02 8.95 3.65
CA ILE A 86 -3.46 8.77 3.49
C ILE A 86 -3.73 8.51 2.01
N MET A 87 -4.50 7.47 1.73
CA MET A 87 -4.94 7.08 0.40
C MET A 87 -6.47 6.93 0.40
N GLU A 88 -7.13 7.48 -0.61
CA GLU A 88 -8.55 7.27 -0.85
C GLU A 88 -8.71 6.25 -1.98
N ILE A 89 -9.46 5.17 -1.72
CA ILE A 89 -10.01 4.35 -2.79
C ILE A 89 -11.36 4.97 -3.16
N VAL A 90 -11.49 5.40 -4.41
CA VAL A 90 -12.74 5.92 -4.95
C VAL A 90 -13.56 4.75 -5.48
N GLY A 91 -14.87 4.76 -5.24
CA GLY A 91 -15.78 3.81 -5.86
C GLY A 91 -15.66 3.86 -7.37
N THR A 92 -15.72 2.69 -8.02
CA THR A 92 -15.78 2.63 -9.47
C THR A 92 -17.01 3.42 -9.91
N THR A 93 -16.82 4.58 -10.56
CA THR A 93 -17.83 5.09 -11.47
C THR A 93 -18.10 3.94 -12.43
N LEU A 94 -19.34 3.46 -12.52
CA LEU A 94 -19.72 2.42 -13.47
C LEU A 94 -19.39 2.94 -14.87
N VAL A 95 -18.20 2.60 -15.38
CA VAL A 95 -17.89 2.81 -16.79
C VAL A 95 -18.75 1.79 -17.50
N VAL A 96 -19.86 2.26 -18.07
CA VAL A 96 -20.76 1.45 -18.89
C VAL A 96 -19.90 0.78 -19.95
N ALA A 97 -19.78 -0.55 -19.88
CA ALA A 97 -19.09 -1.31 -20.91
C ALA A 97 -19.77 -1.00 -22.26
N PRO A 98 -19.02 -0.78 -23.36
CA PRO A 98 -19.65 -0.68 -24.66
C PRO A 98 -20.39 -1.99 -24.94
N ASN A 99 -21.70 -1.87 -25.17
CA ASN A 99 -22.59 -2.94 -25.57
C ASN A 99 -21.99 -3.73 -26.75
N ASN A 100 -21.31 -4.84 -26.46
CA ASN A 100 -21.06 -5.88 -27.45
C ASN A 100 -22.33 -6.73 -27.55
N VAL A 101 -23.35 -6.17 -28.21
CA VAL A 101 -24.44 -6.96 -28.78
C VAL A 101 -23.85 -7.69 -29.99
N LYS A 102 -23.72 -9.02 -29.90
CA LYS A 102 -23.75 -9.88 -31.07
C LYS A 102 -24.76 -11.01 -30.86
N PRO A 103 -25.52 -11.38 -31.91
CA PRO A 103 -26.75 -12.15 -31.76
C PRO A 103 -26.47 -13.64 -31.62
N ASN A 104 -27.35 -14.28 -30.86
CA ASN A 104 -27.47 -15.71 -30.59
C ASN A 104 -27.79 -16.53 -31.85
N LYS A 105 -27.28 -17.78 -31.94
CA LYS A 105 -28.11 -18.97 -32.30
C LYS A 105 -27.36 -20.31 -32.15
N ASN A 106 -27.92 -21.11 -31.23
CA ASN A 106 -28.16 -22.57 -31.28
C ASN A 106 -26.98 -23.55 -31.15
N ILE A 107 -27.01 -24.40 -30.12
CA ILE A 107 -27.45 -25.82 -30.23
C ILE A 107 -27.69 -26.42 -28.82
N THR A 108 -28.77 -27.19 -28.76
CA THR A 108 -29.38 -28.03 -27.72
C THR A 108 -28.48 -29.09 -27.08
N GLY A 109 -28.66 -29.34 -25.76
CA GLY A 109 -28.08 -30.50 -25.07
C GLY A 109 -28.37 -30.58 -23.55
N GLN A 110 -29.48 -31.25 -23.22
CA GLN A 110 -29.91 -31.94 -21.99
C GLN A 110 -29.17 -31.81 -20.62
N MET A 111 -30.02 -31.59 -19.60
CA MET A 111 -29.92 -31.78 -18.14
C MET A 111 -28.75 -32.57 -17.53
N GLY A 112 -28.14 -31.97 -16.49
CA GLY A 112 -27.34 -32.68 -15.49
C GLY A 112 -26.91 -31.81 -14.30
N GLN A 113 -27.56 -32.03 -13.16
CA GLN A 113 -27.13 -31.75 -11.78
C GLN A 113 -27.19 -30.31 -11.21
N MET A 114 -27.93 -30.19 -10.10
CA MET A 114 -27.88 -29.11 -9.12
C MET A 114 -26.45 -28.94 -8.59
N GLY A 115 -25.73 -27.96 -9.12
CA GLY A 115 -24.58 -27.34 -8.47
C GLY A 115 -25.03 -26.00 -7.88
N GLN A 116 -24.72 -25.79 -6.61
CA GLN A 116 -24.97 -24.54 -5.87
C GLN A 116 -24.59 -23.30 -6.70
N PRO A 117 -25.30 -22.17 -6.57
CA PRO A 117 -24.85 -20.94 -7.22
C PRO A 117 -23.45 -20.62 -6.69
N GLN A 118 -22.44 -20.86 -7.52
CA GLN A 118 -21.11 -20.32 -7.33
C GLN A 118 -21.30 -18.80 -7.33
N GLY A 119 -21.25 -18.24 -6.13
CA GLY A 119 -21.30 -16.80 -5.92
C GLY A 119 -20.35 -16.16 -6.90
N VAL A 120 -20.90 -15.21 -7.66
CA VAL A 120 -20.19 -14.35 -8.59
C VAL A 120 -18.85 -14.00 -7.96
N ALA A 121 -17.75 -14.39 -8.59
CA ALA A 121 -16.41 -13.97 -8.16
C ALA A 121 -16.47 -12.45 -7.95
N PRO A 122 -15.94 -11.90 -6.84
CA PRO A 122 -16.02 -10.46 -6.66
C PRO A 122 -15.30 -9.85 -7.86
N THR A 123 -16.06 -9.17 -8.72
CA THR A 123 -15.52 -8.20 -9.66
C THR A 123 -15.07 -7.00 -8.83
N GLY A 124 -14.11 -7.25 -7.95
CA GLY A 124 -13.70 -6.38 -6.85
C GLY A 124 -12.45 -5.61 -7.24
N GLY A 125 -12.45 -4.32 -6.98
CA GLY A 125 -11.29 -3.44 -7.20
C GLY A 125 -10.04 -3.93 -6.46
N LYS A 126 -8.88 -3.34 -6.79
CA LYS A 126 -7.62 -3.63 -6.09
C LYS A 126 -7.74 -3.21 -4.63
N THR A 127 -7.34 -4.09 -3.71
CA THR A 127 -7.35 -3.81 -2.27
C THR A 127 -6.23 -2.84 -1.89
N VAL A 128 -6.30 -2.22 -0.72
CA VAL A 128 -5.17 -1.47 -0.11
C VAL A 128 -3.88 -2.31 -0.13
N GLY A 129 -3.99 -3.61 0.16
CA GLY A 129 -2.84 -4.52 0.17
C GLY A 129 -2.21 -4.71 -1.20
N ASP A 130 -3.00 -4.77 -2.27
CA ASP A 130 -2.48 -4.88 -3.63
C ASP A 130 -1.72 -3.61 -4.04
N ILE A 131 -2.25 -2.45 -3.67
CA ILE A 131 -1.67 -1.13 -3.99
C ILE A 131 -0.36 -0.94 -3.23
N VAL A 132 -0.36 -1.16 -1.91
CA VAL A 132 0.85 -1.07 -1.08
C VAL A 132 1.89 -2.11 -1.49
N GLY A 133 1.45 -3.33 -1.83
CA GLY A 133 2.35 -4.37 -2.34
C GLY A 133 3.03 -3.98 -3.65
N ALA A 134 2.29 -3.36 -4.57
CA ALA A 134 2.85 -2.82 -5.81
C ALA A 134 3.87 -1.71 -5.54
N PHE A 135 3.53 -0.77 -4.65
CA PHE A 135 4.44 0.31 -4.23
C PHE A 135 5.75 -0.24 -3.62
N GLN A 136 5.66 -1.14 -2.66
CA GLN A 136 6.82 -1.77 -2.03
C GLN A 136 7.68 -2.54 -3.04
N SER A 137 7.06 -3.21 -4.00
CA SER A 137 7.76 -3.98 -5.05
C SER A 137 8.54 -3.07 -5.99
N ILE A 138 7.89 -2.03 -6.55
CA ILE A 138 8.53 -1.10 -7.49
C ILE A 138 9.69 -0.36 -6.83
N THR A 139 9.46 0.18 -5.63
CA THR A 139 10.50 0.90 -4.87
C THR A 139 11.67 -0.02 -4.51
N THR A 140 11.42 -1.29 -4.14
CA THR A 140 12.50 -2.26 -3.89
C THR A 140 13.34 -2.51 -5.15
N VAL A 141 12.70 -2.70 -6.29
CA VAL A 141 13.41 -2.94 -7.57
C VAL A 141 14.26 -1.72 -7.95
N LYS A 142 13.71 -0.50 -7.85
CA LYS A 142 14.45 0.73 -8.12
C LYS A 142 15.59 0.94 -7.13
N TYR A 143 15.38 0.63 -5.85
CA TYR A 143 16.43 0.68 -4.84
C TYR A 143 17.57 -0.29 -5.12
N ILE A 144 17.28 -1.52 -5.54
CA ILE A 144 18.32 -2.48 -5.93
C ILE A 144 19.16 -1.95 -7.10
N ARG A 145 18.54 -1.23 -8.05
CA ARG A 145 19.28 -0.58 -9.14
C ARG A 145 20.17 0.55 -8.63
N GLY A 146 19.65 1.40 -7.74
CA GLY A 146 20.44 2.47 -7.11
C GLY A 146 21.60 1.96 -6.27
N VAL A 147 21.45 0.80 -5.62
CA VAL A 147 22.58 0.12 -4.94
C VAL A 147 23.66 -0.32 -5.93
N LYS A 148 23.28 -0.77 -7.13
CA LYS A 148 24.22 -1.25 -8.15
C LYS A 148 24.91 -0.12 -8.91
N ASN A 149 24.19 0.97 -9.17
CA ASN A 149 24.61 1.99 -10.13
C ASN A 149 24.96 3.33 -9.45
N ASP A 150 24.32 3.64 -8.33
CA ASP A 150 24.30 4.99 -7.74
C ASP A 150 24.82 5.01 -6.29
N TYR A 151 25.54 3.95 -5.88
CA TYR A 151 26.17 3.80 -4.56
C TYR A 151 25.22 3.95 -3.37
N TRP A 152 23.92 3.63 -3.53
CA TRP A 152 22.98 3.67 -2.42
C TRP A 152 23.36 2.65 -1.33
N LYS A 153 23.01 2.97 -0.08
CA LYS A 153 23.28 2.10 1.08
C LYS A 153 22.69 0.71 0.84
N ARG A 154 23.50 -0.34 0.97
CA ARG A 154 23.02 -1.73 0.83
C ARG A 154 22.09 -2.08 1.99
N PHE A 155 21.00 -2.77 1.69
CA PHE A 155 20.15 -3.41 2.70
C PHE A 155 20.38 -4.93 2.73
N ASN A 156 20.19 -5.55 3.88
CA ASN A 156 20.34 -6.99 4.05
C ASN A 156 18.98 -7.69 3.90
N GLY A 157 18.83 -8.52 2.88
CA GLY A 157 17.63 -9.32 2.66
C GLY A 157 16.45 -8.52 2.08
N LYS A 158 15.87 -7.58 2.83
CA LYS A 158 14.68 -6.81 2.42
C LYS A 158 14.85 -5.31 2.68
N LEU A 159 14.31 -4.50 1.78
CA LEU A 159 14.25 -3.04 1.96
C LEU A 159 13.19 -2.64 2.98
N TRP A 160 11.99 -3.23 2.84
CA TRP A 160 10.84 -2.97 3.70
C TRP A 160 10.65 -4.10 4.72
N GLN A 161 10.12 -3.76 5.90
CA GLN A 161 9.61 -4.74 6.85
C GLN A 161 8.47 -5.56 6.23
N ARG A 162 8.28 -6.77 6.74
CA ARG A 162 7.16 -7.62 6.31
C ARG A 162 5.84 -7.05 6.81
N ASN A 163 4.88 -6.92 5.90
CA ASN A 163 3.60 -6.23 6.09
C ASN A 163 3.76 -4.70 6.19
N TYR A 164 2.62 -4.03 6.31
CA TYR A 164 2.50 -2.61 6.57
C TYR A 164 1.40 -2.43 7.63
N TRP A 165 1.40 -1.27 8.28
CA TRP A 165 0.29 -0.90 9.18
C TRP A 165 -0.76 -0.13 8.40
N GLU A 166 -2.03 -0.37 8.69
CA GLU A 166 -3.15 0.34 8.08
C GLU A 166 -4.25 0.64 9.08
N HIS A 167 -4.96 1.73 8.86
CA HIS A 167 -6.11 2.18 9.65
C HIS A 167 -7.14 2.83 8.75
N ILE A 168 -8.40 2.45 8.94
CA ILE A 168 -9.53 2.99 8.18
C ILE A 168 -9.93 4.32 8.83
N ILE A 169 -9.99 5.39 8.04
CA ILE A 169 -10.39 6.71 8.50
C ILE A 169 -11.90 6.85 8.30
N CYS A 170 -12.64 6.96 9.39
CA CYS A 170 -14.11 6.88 9.36
C CYS A 170 -14.80 8.25 9.45
N ASN A 171 -14.08 9.33 9.76
CA ASN A 171 -14.65 10.68 9.88
C ASN A 171 -13.62 11.79 9.62
N GLU A 172 -14.12 13.01 9.44
CA GLU A 172 -13.33 14.19 9.10
C GLU A 172 -12.32 14.59 10.20
N ASN A 173 -12.72 14.57 11.47
CA ASN A 173 -11.83 14.90 12.59
C ASN A 173 -10.61 13.97 12.64
N GLU A 174 -10.83 12.68 12.38
CA GLU A 174 -9.76 11.69 12.29
C GLU A 174 -8.86 11.94 11.07
N TYR A 175 -9.44 12.26 9.91
CA TYR A 175 -8.70 12.65 8.71
C TYR A 175 -7.79 13.85 8.97
N ILE A 176 -8.32 14.91 9.60
CA ILE A 176 -7.56 16.13 9.93
C ILE A 176 -6.42 15.79 10.87
N ARG A 177 -6.69 15.08 11.98
CA ARG A 177 -5.67 14.69 12.96
C ARG A 177 -4.54 13.87 12.34
N ILE A 178 -4.87 12.90 11.48
CA ILE A 178 -3.85 12.07 10.82
C ILE A 178 -3.08 12.89 9.80
N SER A 179 -3.74 13.77 9.04
CA SER A 179 -3.07 14.67 8.10
C SER A 179 -2.08 15.58 8.83
N GLU A 180 -2.48 16.17 9.97
CA GLU A 180 -1.60 16.97 10.82
C GLU A 180 -0.44 16.16 11.40
N TYR A 181 -0.71 14.93 11.84
CA TYR A 181 0.34 14.01 12.31
C TYR A 181 1.39 13.79 11.22
N ILE A 182 0.98 13.49 9.98
CA ILE A 182 1.87 13.24 8.86
C ILE A 182 2.70 14.50 8.53
N LYS A 183 2.06 15.67 8.41
CA LYS A 183 2.73 16.95 8.13
C LYS A 183 3.78 17.30 9.17
N ASN A 184 3.45 17.11 10.44
CA ASN A 184 4.31 17.46 11.56
C ASN A 184 5.30 16.36 11.93
N ASN A 185 5.29 15.22 11.22
CA ASN A 185 6.13 14.08 11.55
C ASN A 185 7.64 14.40 11.53
N PRO A 186 8.17 15.16 10.55
CA PRO A 186 9.57 15.59 10.60
C PRO A 186 9.90 16.46 11.82
N LEU A 187 8.95 17.29 12.28
CA LEU A 187 9.12 18.15 13.44
C LEU A 187 9.19 17.35 14.75
N ASN A 188 8.41 16.28 14.81
CA ASN A 188 8.24 15.41 15.98
C ASN A 188 9.13 14.15 15.92
N TRP A 189 10.14 14.13 15.03
CA TRP A 189 10.91 12.92 14.74
C TRP A 189 11.53 12.25 15.95
N LYS A 190 12.03 13.03 16.92
CA LYS A 190 12.66 12.47 18.14
C LYS A 190 11.64 11.83 19.09
N ASP A 191 10.38 12.21 18.98
CA ASP A 191 9.28 11.71 19.80
C ASP A 191 8.46 10.63 19.06
N ASP A 192 8.87 10.31 17.83
CA ASP A 192 8.19 9.32 16.99
C ASP A 192 8.41 7.89 17.50
N LYS A 193 7.36 7.07 17.48
CA LYS A 193 7.42 5.66 17.92
C LYS A 193 8.32 4.77 17.04
N LEU A 194 8.60 5.22 15.83
CA LEU A 194 9.46 4.61 14.82
C LEU A 194 10.89 5.17 14.83
N TYR A 195 11.17 6.15 15.70
CA TYR A 195 12.54 6.64 15.95
C TYR A 195 13.41 5.53 16.55
N VAL A 196 14.69 5.50 16.15
CA VAL A 196 15.75 4.59 16.64
C VAL A 196 17.06 5.33 16.79
#